data_AF-A0A954S4H0-F1
#
_entry.id   AF-A0A954S4H0-F1
#
_cell.length_a   1.000
_cell.length_b   1.000
_cell.length_c   1.000
_cell.angle_alpha   90.00
_cell.angle_beta   90.00
_cell.angle_gamma   90.00
#
_symmetry.space_group_name_H-M   'P 1'
#
loop_
_entity.id
_entity.type
_entity.pdbx_description
1 polymer ?
#
loop_
_entity_poly.entity_id
_entity_poly.type
_entity_poly.pdbx_seq_one_letter_code
_entity_poly.pdbx_strand_id
1 'polypeptide(L)'
;MGNLVAIGETVVLQSSDGLLRLAPLNPKTQPPNDAEGRLTWARSQRESGHFREAVKILEQLRSKSTTEELTQELRETLLLEISVHPKRTMELTPELEPLLTSAEDRIRGWQTIAKAEQQPGHSLVALKAWLKVMSQNPTGTLTHPEDSALQVPYSRFLQGAIAHLLESAEGNTKQELETSLETYRTETLNRRDPFAVSRFARRFDQLKWGRELIVGERHRTGIGQTALEQQLELWTIAETAKEPALQAMALRRLAEDRVSELRHREAAFFYQRLEQKFQNVTFPDGQSVAEFLKALLDDSPIRTVSQGGELWPSTKPQVTQEKRGRKHANLFPVPVESLPGSLGQELDVWLNPFQGRLRFSGANQRGSWELVLPK
;
A
#
# COMPACT_ATOMS: atom_id res chain seq x y z
N MET A 1 14.73 56.19 9.68
CA MET A 1 14.61 54.72 9.63
C MET A 1 15.96 54.15 10.03
N GLY A 2 16.04 53.39 11.11
CA GLY A 2 17.29 52.79 11.58
C GLY A 2 17.41 51.34 11.12
N ASN A 3 18.62 50.87 10.89
CA ASN A 3 18.90 49.47 10.56
C ASN A 3 19.17 48.70 11.85
N LEU A 4 18.54 47.54 12.01
CA LEU A 4 18.86 46.59 13.07
C LEU A 4 19.96 45.66 12.55
N VAL A 5 21.09 45.62 13.24
CA VAL A 5 22.24 44.77 12.89
C VAL A 5 22.54 43.86 14.08
N ALA A 6 22.46 42.56 13.87
CA ALA A 6 22.85 41.56 14.87
C ALA A 6 24.37 41.35 14.81
N ILE A 7 25.06 41.53 15.95
CA ILE A 7 26.50 41.29 16.10
C ILE A 7 26.69 40.41 17.34
N GLY A 8 26.96 39.12 17.12
CA GLY A 8 27.02 38.12 18.18
C GLY A 8 25.69 38.01 18.93
N GLU A 9 25.72 38.04 20.26
CA GLU A 9 24.51 37.99 21.13
C GLU A 9 23.85 39.36 21.35
N THR A 10 24.31 40.41 20.66
CA THR A 10 23.76 41.77 20.80
C THR A 10 23.11 42.26 19.52
N VAL A 11 21.92 42.84 19.66
CA VAL A 11 21.24 43.57 18.58
C VAL A 11 21.58 45.05 18.71
N VAL A 12 22.09 45.65 17.64
CA VAL A 12 22.44 47.06 17.60
C VAL A 12 21.47 47.77 16.66
N LEU A 13 20.79 48.80 17.17
CA LEU A 13 20.02 49.71 16.34
C LEU A 13 20.94 50.84 15.89
N GLN A 14 21.21 50.88 14.60
CA GLN A 14 21.95 51.98 13.99
C GLN A 14 20.96 52.98 13.40
N SER A 15 20.90 54.18 13.97
CA SER A 15 20.08 55.29 13.49
C SER A 15 20.94 56.53 13.21
N SER A 16 20.36 57.56 12.57
CA SER A 16 21.03 58.84 12.33
C SER A 16 21.50 59.53 13.60
N ASP A 17 20.88 59.19 14.74
CA ASP A 17 21.07 59.87 16.02
C ASP A 17 22.05 59.10 16.93
N GLY A 18 22.59 57.97 16.45
CA GLY A 18 23.62 57.19 17.14
C GLY A 18 23.43 55.68 17.05
N LEU A 19 24.40 54.97 17.63
CA LEU A 19 24.39 53.52 17.82
C LEU A 19 23.81 53.20 19.21
N LEU A 20 22.61 52.64 19.24
CA LEU A 20 22.00 52.12 20.46
C LEU A 20 22.27 50.63 20.55
N ARG A 21 23.08 50.24 21.53
CA ARG A 21 23.32 48.84 21.86
C ARG A 21 22.16 48.35 22.71
N LEU A 22 21.27 47.55 22.14
CA LEU A 22 20.20 46.93 22.91
C LEU A 22 20.85 45.85 23.79
N ALA A 23 20.52 45.86 25.08
CA ALA A 23 21.00 44.84 26.00
C ALA A 23 20.62 43.45 25.44
N PRO A 24 21.51 42.44 25.55
CA PRO A 24 21.13 41.08 25.18
C PRO A 24 19.86 40.71 25.93
N LEU A 25 18.92 40.02 25.27
CA LEU A 25 17.78 39.39 25.93
C LEU A 25 18.34 38.40 26.95
N ASN A 26 18.44 38.86 28.19
CA ASN A 26 19.07 38.14 29.27
C ASN A 26 18.20 36.91 29.58
N PRO A 27 18.70 35.67 29.46
CA PRO A 27 17.89 34.46 29.66
C PRO A 27 17.47 34.25 31.13
N LYS A 28 17.88 35.13 32.05
CA LYS A 28 17.48 35.14 33.46
C LYS A 28 16.35 36.13 33.76
N THR A 29 15.42 36.32 32.84
CA THR A 29 14.18 37.03 33.16
C THR A 29 13.30 36.08 34.00
N GLN A 30 12.71 36.56 35.10
CA GLN A 30 11.80 35.74 35.90
C GLN A 30 10.58 35.39 35.05
N PRO A 31 10.00 34.17 35.20
CA PRO A 31 8.80 33.83 34.46
C PRO A 31 7.70 34.85 34.82
N PRO A 32 7.02 35.44 33.83
CA PRO A 32 5.94 36.39 34.08
C PRO A 32 4.85 35.80 34.99
N ASN A 33 4.10 36.66 35.66
CA ASN A 33 3.13 36.22 36.68
C ASN A 33 1.76 35.88 36.10
N ASP A 34 1.42 36.42 34.94
CA ASP A 34 0.19 36.17 34.21
C ASP A 34 0.27 34.91 33.34
N ALA A 35 -0.88 34.30 33.05
CA ALA A 35 -0.95 33.03 32.32
C ALA A 35 -0.48 33.15 30.85
N GLU A 36 -0.82 34.25 30.18
CA GLU A 36 -0.45 34.52 28.79
C GLU A 36 1.06 34.80 28.64
N GLY A 37 1.63 35.59 29.55
CA GLY A 37 3.06 35.79 29.66
C GLY A 37 3.79 34.47 29.88
N ARG A 38 3.29 33.58 30.76
CA ARG A 38 3.93 32.28 31.02
C ARG A 38 3.88 31.35 29.81
N LEU A 39 2.80 31.40 29.04
CA LEU A 39 2.68 30.65 27.79
C LEU A 39 3.70 31.14 26.76
N THR A 40 3.81 32.45 26.58
CA THR A 40 4.80 33.07 25.68
C THR A 40 6.23 32.75 26.12
N TRP A 41 6.47 32.76 27.43
CA TRP A 41 7.74 32.35 28.01
C TRP A 41 8.05 30.88 27.72
N ALA A 42 7.09 29.96 27.88
CA ALA A 42 7.27 28.55 27.56
C ALA A 42 7.61 28.34 26.07
N ARG A 43 6.96 29.07 25.16
CA ARG A 43 7.28 29.06 23.72
C ARG A 43 8.73 29.51 23.46
N SER A 44 9.17 30.59 24.11
CA SER A 44 10.56 31.08 24.00
C SER A 44 11.59 30.09 24.56
N GLN A 45 11.29 29.42 25.68
CA GLN A 45 12.15 28.37 26.23
C GLN A 45 12.25 27.17 25.29
N ARG A 46 11.14 26.75 24.67
CA ARG A 46 11.13 25.71 23.63
C ARG A 46 12.00 26.09 22.43
N GLU A 47 11.87 27.32 21.92
CA GLU A 47 12.67 27.82 20.79
C GLU A 47 14.17 27.88 21.12
N SER A 48 14.50 28.12 22.38
CA SER A 48 15.88 28.15 22.88
C SER A 48 16.43 26.76 23.24
N GLY A 49 15.66 25.68 23.03
CA GLY A 49 16.06 24.30 23.33
C GLY A 49 15.95 23.89 24.80
N HIS A 50 15.37 24.73 25.67
CA HIS A 50 15.14 24.45 27.09
C HIS A 50 13.82 23.70 27.31
N PHE A 51 13.68 22.52 26.69
CA PHE A 51 12.42 21.77 26.64
C PHE A 51 11.85 21.40 28.01
N ARG A 52 12.69 20.95 28.96
CA ARG A 52 12.24 20.60 30.32
C ARG A 52 11.62 21.79 31.07
N GLU A 53 12.18 22.98 30.89
CA GLU A 53 11.64 24.19 31.51
C GLU A 53 10.32 24.58 30.86
N ALA A 54 10.22 24.50 29.54
CA ALA A 54 8.99 24.71 28.80
C ALA A 54 7.88 23.74 29.23
N VAL A 55 8.17 22.43 29.29
CA VAL A 55 7.23 21.38 29.74
C VAL A 55 6.76 21.67 31.17
N LYS A 56 7.68 21.96 32.10
CA LYS A 56 7.35 22.27 33.50
C LYS A 56 6.40 23.48 33.61
N ILE A 57 6.63 24.53 32.81
CA ILE A 57 5.76 25.71 32.81
C ILE A 57 4.38 25.37 32.25
N LEU A 58 4.32 24.61 31.15
CA LEU A 58 3.06 24.20 30.52
C LEU A 58 2.23 23.27 31.41
N GLU A 59 2.85 22.33 32.12
CA GLU A 59 2.16 21.47 33.09
C GLU A 59 1.62 22.28 34.27
N GLN A 60 2.40 23.25 34.78
CA GLN A 60 1.94 24.15 35.84
C GLN A 60 0.74 24.98 35.40
N LEU A 61 0.71 25.46 34.16
CA LEU A 61 -0.43 26.17 33.60
C LEU A 61 -1.63 25.23 33.43
N ARG A 62 -1.42 24.04 32.88
CA ARG A 62 -2.46 23.05 32.62
C ARG A 62 -3.14 22.53 33.90
N SER A 63 -2.38 22.42 35.00
CA SER A 63 -2.92 22.04 36.32
C SER A 63 -3.89 23.08 36.90
N LYS A 64 -3.75 24.35 36.50
CA LYS A 64 -4.63 25.45 36.91
C LYS A 64 -5.83 25.63 35.97
N SER A 65 -5.63 25.40 34.68
CA SER A 65 -6.67 25.45 33.66
C SER A 65 -6.29 24.55 32.49
N THR A 66 -7.10 23.53 32.20
CA THR A 66 -6.86 22.67 31.03
C THR A 66 -7.55 23.30 29.82
N THR A 67 -6.77 23.93 28.94
CA THR A 67 -7.23 24.43 27.64
C THR A 67 -6.67 23.58 26.50
N GLU A 68 -7.34 23.60 25.35
CA GLU A 68 -6.87 22.92 24.13
C GLU A 68 -5.53 23.51 23.66
N GLU A 69 -5.37 24.84 23.73
CA GLU A 69 -4.11 25.52 23.39
C GLU A 69 -2.94 25.02 24.26
N LEU A 70 -3.11 24.92 25.58
CA LEU A 70 -2.05 24.39 26.47
C LEU A 70 -1.73 22.92 26.18
N THR A 71 -2.74 22.13 25.81
CA THR A 71 -2.55 20.72 25.44
C THR A 71 -1.77 20.61 24.13
N GLN A 72 -2.09 21.46 23.15
CA GLN A 72 -1.39 21.54 21.87
C GLN A 72 0.07 21.98 22.08
N GLU A 73 0.33 23.02 22.86
CA GLU A 73 1.68 23.53 23.10
C GLU A 73 2.56 22.53 23.85
N LEU A 74 1.99 21.83 24.84
CA LEU A 74 2.70 20.74 25.52
C LEU A 74 3.05 19.61 24.55
N ARG A 75 2.09 19.20 23.71
CA ARG A 75 2.32 18.18 22.69
C ARG A 75 3.40 18.60 21.69
N GLU A 76 3.34 19.81 21.15
CA GLU A 76 4.36 20.34 20.23
C GLU A 76 5.76 20.39 20.87
N THR A 77 5.83 20.76 22.15
CA THR A 77 7.08 20.81 22.89
C THR A 77 7.68 19.41 23.05
N LEU A 78 6.89 18.41 23.44
CA LEU A 78 7.34 17.02 23.59
C LEU A 78 7.72 16.40 22.24
N LEU A 79 6.96 16.65 21.17
CA LEU A 79 7.30 16.17 19.82
C LEU A 79 8.64 16.75 19.35
N LEU A 80 8.88 18.04 19.60
CA LEU A 80 10.14 18.67 19.23
C LEU A 80 11.29 18.13 20.08
N GLU A 81 11.09 17.93 21.38
CA GLU A 81 12.10 17.35 22.27
C GLU A 81 12.50 15.93 21.86
N ILE A 82 11.54 15.07 21.52
CA ILE A 82 11.80 13.72 20.98
C ILE A 82 12.60 13.80 19.67
N SER A 83 12.27 14.75 18.81
CA SER A 83 12.95 14.93 17.52
C SER A 83 14.41 15.37 17.69
N VAL A 84 14.68 16.27 18.65
CA VAL A 84 16.02 16.81 18.91
C VAL A 84 16.86 15.89 19.81
N HIS A 85 16.22 15.16 20.72
CA HIS A 85 16.87 14.24 21.67
C HIS A 85 16.30 12.82 21.63
N PRO A 86 16.57 12.05 20.55
CA PRO A 86 15.99 10.72 20.35
C PRO A 86 16.22 9.72 21.50
N LYS A 87 17.31 9.86 22.25
CA LYS A 87 17.64 9.00 23.39
C LYS A 87 16.61 9.06 24.53
N ARG A 88 15.79 10.12 24.58
CA ARG A 88 14.76 10.30 25.62
C ARG A 88 13.37 9.86 25.19
N THR A 89 13.24 9.31 23.99
CA THR A 89 11.94 8.93 23.43
C THR A 89 11.16 7.96 24.32
N MET A 90 11.84 6.94 24.89
CA MET A 90 11.20 6.01 25.84
C MET A 90 10.67 6.70 27.11
N GLU A 91 11.36 7.73 27.62
CA GLU A 91 10.93 8.49 28.80
C GLU A 91 9.73 9.37 28.48
N LEU A 92 9.73 10.01 27.30
CA LEU A 92 8.73 11.02 26.91
C LEU A 92 7.48 10.42 26.27
N THR A 93 7.53 9.18 25.77
CA THR A 93 6.38 8.53 25.12
C THR A 93 5.16 8.41 26.04
N PRO A 94 5.27 7.98 27.32
CA PRO A 94 4.14 7.93 28.25
C PRO A 94 3.52 9.29 28.54
N GLU A 95 4.30 10.37 28.49
CA GLU A 95 3.81 11.74 28.67
C GLU A 95 3.10 12.27 27.41
N LEU A 96 3.59 11.87 26.23
CA LEU A 96 3.04 12.28 24.93
C LEU A 96 1.76 11.53 24.58
N GLU A 97 1.69 10.20 24.79
CA GLU A 97 0.56 9.34 24.41
C GLU A 97 -0.83 9.87 24.85
N PRO A 98 -1.05 10.35 26.09
CA PRO A 98 -2.34 10.90 26.50
C PRO A 98 -2.71 12.22 25.81
N LEU A 99 -1.77 12.90 25.15
CA LEU A 99 -1.98 14.15 24.41
C LEU A 99 -2.35 13.93 22.94
N LEU A 100 -2.24 12.69 22.45
CA LEU A 100 -2.53 12.31 21.07
C LEU A 100 -4.02 11.98 20.91
N THR A 101 -4.87 13.01 20.96
CA THR A 101 -6.34 12.86 20.96
C THR A 101 -6.92 12.66 19.57
N SER A 102 -6.47 13.44 18.57
CA SER A 102 -6.96 13.34 17.20
C SER A 102 -6.25 12.22 16.40
N ALA A 103 -6.82 11.85 15.24
CA ALA A 103 -6.15 10.91 14.33
C ALA A 103 -4.84 11.50 13.78
N GLU A 104 -4.85 12.79 13.43
CA GLU A 104 -3.68 13.52 12.94
C GLU A 104 -2.56 13.59 13.99
N ASP A 105 -2.91 13.89 15.24
CA ASP A 105 -1.94 13.90 16.35
C ASP A 105 -1.34 12.52 16.57
N ARG A 106 -2.16 11.46 16.58
CA ARG A 106 -1.67 10.09 16.72
C ARG A 106 -0.71 9.72 15.60
N ILE A 107 -1.07 10.04 14.37
CA ILE A 107 -0.23 9.81 13.20
C ILE A 107 1.11 10.54 13.38
N ARG A 108 1.09 11.85 13.61
CA ARG A 108 2.29 12.67 13.76
C ARG A 108 3.15 12.21 14.94
N GLY A 109 2.54 11.95 16.10
CA GLY A 109 3.24 11.51 17.30
C GLY A 109 3.95 10.18 17.14
N TRP A 110 3.24 9.16 16.62
CA TRP A 110 3.86 7.85 16.38
C TRP A 110 4.91 7.90 15.28
N GLN A 111 4.76 8.75 14.26
CA GLN A 111 5.82 8.96 13.28
C GLN A 111 7.08 9.57 13.88
N THR A 112 6.94 10.59 14.73
CA THR A 112 8.08 11.23 15.40
C THR A 112 8.81 10.23 16.29
N ILE A 113 8.07 9.44 17.09
CA ILE A 113 8.64 8.35 17.90
C ILE A 113 9.36 7.33 17.01
N ALA A 114 8.73 6.90 15.92
CA ALA A 114 9.31 5.88 15.04
C ALA A 114 10.62 6.34 14.39
N LYS A 115 10.69 7.62 13.97
CA LYS A 115 11.91 8.23 13.42
C LYS A 115 13.00 8.39 14.48
N ALA A 116 12.65 8.79 15.70
CA ALA A 116 13.61 8.92 16.79
C ALA A 116 14.22 7.57 17.19
N GLU A 117 13.42 6.51 17.18
CA GLU A 117 13.82 5.15 17.58
C GLU A 117 14.46 4.33 16.45
N GLN A 118 14.67 4.90 15.27
CA GLN A 118 15.35 4.23 14.15
C GLN A 118 16.86 4.00 14.38
N GLN A 119 17.39 4.35 15.55
CA GLN A 119 18.79 4.12 15.92
C GLN A 119 19.07 2.61 16.16
N PRO A 120 20.32 2.16 15.93
CA PRO A 120 20.72 0.79 16.23
C PRO A 120 20.41 0.39 17.68
N GLY A 121 19.76 -0.76 17.87
CA GLY A 121 19.36 -1.29 19.18
C GLY A 121 17.92 -0.97 19.60
N HIS A 122 17.25 -0.02 18.93
CA HIS A 122 15.88 0.38 19.27
C HIS A 122 14.86 0.06 18.15
N SER A 123 15.29 -0.70 17.14
CA SER A 123 14.54 -1.02 15.93
C SER A 123 13.17 -1.64 16.20
N LEU A 124 13.02 -2.42 17.28
CA LEU A 124 11.73 -3.03 17.65
C LEU A 124 10.70 -1.98 18.11
N VAL A 125 11.16 -0.96 18.83
CA VAL A 125 10.30 0.16 19.26
C VAL A 125 9.88 0.98 18.04
N ALA A 126 10.82 1.26 17.14
CA ALA A 126 10.53 1.94 15.88
C ALA A 126 9.50 1.17 15.04
N LEU A 127 9.66 -0.15 14.90
CA LEU A 127 8.71 -1.00 14.18
C LEU A 127 7.31 -0.90 14.79
N LYS A 128 7.19 -1.06 16.12
CA LYS A 128 5.89 -0.95 16.81
C LYS A 128 5.24 0.42 16.59
N ALA A 129 6.02 1.49 16.61
CA ALA A 129 5.53 2.83 16.34
C ALA A 129 5.05 2.98 14.88
N TRP A 130 5.79 2.47 13.89
CA TRP A 130 5.34 2.45 12.49
C TRP A 130 4.06 1.64 12.28
N LEU A 131 3.92 0.49 12.95
CA LEU A 131 2.69 -0.30 12.92
C LEU A 131 1.51 0.46 13.55
N LYS A 132 1.74 1.22 14.64
CA LYS A 132 0.73 2.13 15.21
C LYS A 132 0.32 3.20 14.21
N VAL A 133 1.26 3.86 13.50
CA VAL A 133 0.92 4.83 12.44
C VAL A 133 0.07 4.17 11.35
N MET A 134 0.50 3.01 10.86
CA MET A 134 -0.19 2.29 9.79
C MET A 134 -1.62 1.87 10.19
N SER A 135 -1.83 1.54 11.48
CA SER A 135 -3.15 1.22 12.01
C SER A 135 -4.17 2.37 11.88
N GLN A 136 -3.69 3.62 11.89
CA GLN A 136 -4.53 4.82 11.78
C GLN A 136 -5.07 5.08 10.36
N ASN A 137 -4.66 4.29 9.35
CA ASN A 137 -5.02 4.50 7.94
C ASN A 137 -4.75 5.94 7.43
N PRO A 138 -3.52 6.45 7.56
CA PRO A 138 -3.20 7.74 6.98
C PRO A 138 -3.44 7.72 5.47
N THR A 139 -4.19 8.70 4.97
CA THR A 139 -4.47 8.92 3.54
C THR A 139 -3.72 10.13 3.04
N GLY A 140 -3.52 10.23 1.72
CA GLY A 140 -2.86 11.35 1.08
C GLY A 140 -1.38 11.10 0.80
N THR A 141 -0.63 12.20 0.62
CA THR A 141 0.77 12.21 0.22
C THR A 141 1.64 12.90 1.26
N LEU A 142 2.89 12.48 1.33
CA LEU A 142 3.95 13.14 2.10
C LEU A 142 4.96 13.72 1.11
N THR A 143 5.46 14.91 1.42
CA THR A 143 6.61 15.48 0.72
C THR A 143 7.85 14.67 1.05
N HIS A 144 8.64 14.31 0.04
CA HIS A 144 9.89 13.59 0.24
C HIS A 144 10.88 14.45 1.04
N PRO A 145 11.60 13.91 2.04
CA PRO A 145 12.52 14.70 2.87
C PRO A 145 13.64 15.38 2.07
N GLU A 146 14.11 14.73 1.01
CA GLU A 146 15.24 15.19 0.19
C GLU A 146 14.81 15.98 -1.05
N ASP A 147 13.54 15.90 -1.44
CA ASP A 147 13.03 16.58 -2.64
C ASP A 147 11.61 17.09 -2.40
N SER A 148 11.50 18.40 -2.22
CA SER A 148 10.22 19.08 -1.99
C SER A 148 9.23 18.98 -3.16
N ALA A 149 9.70 18.64 -4.37
CA ALA A 149 8.85 18.45 -5.53
C ALA A 149 8.24 17.04 -5.59
N LEU A 150 8.82 16.07 -4.87
CA LEU A 150 8.33 14.70 -4.84
C LEU A 150 7.27 14.52 -3.76
N GLN A 151 6.08 14.07 -4.19
CA GLN A 151 5.02 13.63 -3.30
C GLN A 151 4.90 12.11 -3.33
N VAL A 152 5.01 11.48 -2.17
CA VAL A 152 4.95 10.04 -2.01
C VAL A 152 3.66 9.67 -1.28
N PRO A 153 2.87 8.72 -1.80
CA PRO A 153 1.72 8.20 -1.07
C PRO A 153 2.12 7.71 0.33
N TYR A 154 1.31 8.05 1.34
CA TYR A 154 1.63 7.74 2.73
C TYR A 154 1.90 6.25 2.97
N SER A 155 1.11 5.39 2.32
CA SER A 155 1.29 3.93 2.37
C SER A 155 2.67 3.49 1.87
N ARG A 156 3.15 4.07 0.77
CA ARG A 156 4.47 3.78 0.18
C ARG A 156 5.59 4.25 1.10
N PHE A 157 5.45 5.43 1.70
CA PHE A 157 6.41 5.92 2.69
C PHE A 157 6.53 4.97 3.90
N LEU A 158 5.40 4.55 4.48
CA LEU A 158 5.41 3.64 5.63
C LEU A 158 6.01 2.27 5.29
N GLN A 159 5.69 1.72 4.13
CA GLN A 159 6.26 0.46 3.67
C GLN A 159 7.77 0.57 3.47
N GLY A 160 8.25 1.68 2.90
CA GLY A 160 9.69 1.96 2.76
C GLY A 160 10.40 2.06 4.12
N ALA A 161 9.79 2.73 5.09
CA ALA A 161 10.36 2.85 6.44
C ALA A 161 10.49 1.49 7.15
N ILE A 162 9.48 0.62 7.01
CA ILE A 162 9.51 -0.74 7.58
C ILE A 162 10.50 -1.63 6.82
N ALA A 163 10.55 -1.54 5.48
CA ALA A 163 11.53 -2.27 4.67
C ALA A 163 12.95 -1.91 5.07
N HIS A 164 13.24 -0.61 5.20
CA HIS A 164 14.55 -0.12 5.61
C HIS A 164 14.95 -0.64 6.99
N LEU A 165 14.03 -0.64 7.96
CA LEU A 165 14.29 -1.21 9.29
C LEU A 165 14.69 -2.69 9.21
N LEU A 166 14.03 -3.49 8.39
CA LEU A 166 14.33 -4.91 8.23
C LEU A 166 15.63 -5.18 7.46
N GLU A 167 15.91 -4.37 6.44
CA GLU A 167 17.14 -4.47 5.66
C GLU A 167 18.36 -4.04 6.49
N SER A 168 18.20 -3.07 7.38
CA SER A 168 19.26 -2.58 8.29
C SER A 168 19.50 -3.47 9.51
N ALA A 169 18.59 -4.40 9.83
CA ALA A 169 18.69 -5.25 11.00
C ALA A 169 19.51 -6.52 10.72
N GLU A 170 20.39 -6.87 11.65
CA GLU A 170 21.23 -8.07 11.58
C GLU A 170 21.02 -8.99 12.79
N GLY A 171 21.37 -10.27 12.64
CA GLY A 171 21.36 -11.27 13.72
C GLY A 171 20.02 -11.39 14.45
N ASN A 172 20.07 -11.37 15.79
CA ASN A 172 18.91 -11.53 16.65
C ASN A 172 17.86 -10.43 16.46
N THR A 173 18.28 -9.18 16.24
CA THR A 173 17.36 -8.06 16.02
C THR A 173 16.46 -8.31 14.82
N LYS A 174 17.01 -8.85 13.72
CA LYS A 174 16.22 -9.18 12.53
C LYS A 174 15.14 -10.23 12.85
N GLN A 175 15.50 -11.28 13.59
CA GLN A 175 14.56 -12.32 14.01
C GLN A 175 13.46 -11.76 14.93
N GLU A 176 13.79 -10.84 15.84
CA GLU A 176 12.81 -10.18 16.70
C GLU A 176 11.83 -9.32 15.90
N LEU A 177 12.31 -8.57 14.91
CA LEU A 177 11.47 -7.77 14.02
C LEU A 177 10.54 -8.65 13.18
N GLU A 178 11.07 -9.71 12.58
CA GLU A 178 10.28 -10.68 11.80
C GLU A 178 9.23 -11.37 12.67
N THR A 179 9.58 -11.76 13.89
CA THR A 179 8.64 -12.36 14.86
C THR A 179 7.53 -11.38 15.26
N SER A 180 7.87 -10.11 15.50
CA SER A 180 6.88 -9.08 15.84
C SER A 180 5.92 -8.82 14.67
N LEU A 181 6.41 -8.85 13.43
CA LEU A 181 5.58 -8.71 12.23
C LEU A 181 4.69 -9.91 12.01
N GLU A 182 5.19 -11.13 12.21
CA GLU A 182 4.42 -12.36 12.08
C GLU A 182 3.32 -12.45 13.16
N THR A 183 3.62 -11.97 14.38
CA THR A 183 2.61 -11.82 15.44
C THR A 183 1.50 -10.87 14.99
N TYR A 184 1.86 -9.70 14.45
CA TYR A 184 0.89 -8.72 13.96
C TYR A 184 0.07 -9.25 12.76
N ARG A 185 0.69 -10.03 11.87
CA ARG A 185 0.01 -10.74 10.78
C ARG A 185 -0.98 -11.75 11.34
N THR A 186 -0.56 -12.61 12.25
CA THR A 186 -1.39 -13.65 12.88
C THR A 186 -2.58 -13.05 13.62
N GLU A 187 -2.36 -12.00 14.41
CA GLU A 187 -3.44 -11.25 15.06
C GLU A 187 -4.44 -10.73 14.03
N THR A 188 -3.97 -10.20 12.91
CA THR A 188 -4.82 -9.67 11.84
C THR A 188 -5.63 -10.77 11.15
N LEU A 189 -5.02 -11.93 10.90
CA LEU A 189 -5.71 -13.10 10.33
C LEU A 189 -6.81 -13.63 11.25
N ASN A 190 -6.65 -13.49 12.57
CA ASN A 190 -7.61 -13.94 13.58
C ASN A 190 -8.71 -12.91 13.92
N ARG A 191 -8.64 -11.69 13.37
CA ARG A 191 -9.70 -10.69 13.58
C ARG A 191 -11.00 -11.14 12.90
N ARG A 192 -12.12 -10.88 13.59
CA ARG A 192 -13.48 -11.12 13.08
C ARG A 192 -13.89 -10.18 11.94
N ASP A 193 -13.16 -9.10 11.72
CA ASP A 193 -13.46 -8.14 10.67
C ASP A 193 -13.11 -8.74 9.28
N PRO A 194 -14.10 -8.90 8.38
CA PRO A 194 -13.88 -9.50 7.07
C PRO A 194 -12.90 -8.73 6.19
N PHE A 195 -12.74 -7.41 6.41
CA PHE A 195 -11.82 -6.58 5.63
C PHE A 195 -10.42 -6.48 6.24
N ALA A 196 -10.18 -7.05 7.43
CA ALA A 196 -8.90 -6.92 8.12
C ALA A 196 -7.72 -7.47 7.30
N VAL A 197 -7.92 -8.64 6.69
CA VAL A 197 -6.90 -9.29 5.85
C VAL A 197 -6.67 -8.53 4.55
N SER A 198 -7.73 -8.08 3.87
CA SER A 198 -7.60 -7.25 2.67
C SER A 198 -6.84 -5.95 2.95
N ARG A 199 -7.21 -5.22 4.02
CA ARG A 199 -6.51 -3.98 4.39
C ARG A 199 -5.06 -4.23 4.77
N PHE A 200 -4.77 -5.31 5.48
CA PHE A 200 -3.39 -5.69 5.80
C PHE A 200 -2.59 -5.97 4.52
N ALA A 201 -3.11 -6.83 3.65
CA ALA A 201 -2.43 -7.23 2.43
C ALA A 201 -2.08 -6.02 1.55
N ARG A 202 -3.03 -5.08 1.36
CA ARG A 202 -2.79 -3.84 0.60
C ARG A 202 -1.81 -2.88 1.28
N ARG A 203 -1.83 -2.79 2.61
CA ARG A 203 -0.90 -1.94 3.36
C ARG A 203 0.55 -2.44 3.29
N PHE A 204 0.75 -3.71 3.00
CA PHE A 204 2.05 -4.37 2.90
C PHE A 204 2.32 -4.94 1.50
N ASP A 205 1.67 -4.43 0.45
CA ASP A 205 1.72 -4.95 -0.92
C ASP A 205 3.11 -4.88 -1.58
N GLN A 206 4.03 -4.05 -1.09
CA GLN A 206 5.43 -4.03 -1.54
C GLN A 206 6.35 -4.94 -0.74
N LEU A 207 5.86 -5.50 0.37
CA LEU A 207 6.61 -6.40 1.23
C LEU A 207 6.18 -7.84 1.01
N LYS A 208 7.09 -8.78 1.27
CA LYS A 208 6.90 -10.21 1.01
C LYS A 208 5.58 -10.74 1.60
N TRP A 209 5.28 -10.39 2.85
CA TRP A 209 4.12 -10.93 3.58
C TRP A 209 2.77 -10.43 3.04
N GLY A 210 2.69 -9.17 2.60
CA GLY A 210 1.47 -8.67 1.97
C GLY A 210 1.22 -9.39 0.63
N ARG A 211 2.28 -9.57 -0.16
CA ARG A 211 2.22 -10.32 -1.43
C ARG A 211 1.85 -11.79 -1.22
N GLU A 212 2.41 -12.45 -0.21
CA GLU A 212 2.02 -13.81 0.19
C GLU A 212 0.53 -13.91 0.49
N LEU A 213 -0.04 -12.95 1.21
CA LEU A 213 -1.47 -12.94 1.51
C LEU A 213 -2.31 -12.68 0.26
N ILE A 214 -1.91 -11.75 -0.61
CA ILE A 214 -2.61 -11.49 -1.88
C ILE A 214 -2.71 -12.78 -2.69
N VAL A 215 -1.61 -13.54 -2.77
CA VAL A 215 -1.51 -14.74 -3.60
C VAL A 215 -2.13 -15.98 -2.94
N GLY A 216 -1.95 -16.15 -1.63
CA GLY A 216 -2.39 -17.33 -0.87
C GLY A 216 -3.83 -17.25 -0.36
N GLU A 217 -4.29 -16.07 0.05
CA GLU A 217 -5.58 -15.85 0.74
C GLU A 217 -6.55 -15.01 -0.11
N ARG A 218 -6.57 -15.25 -1.43
CA ARG A 218 -7.33 -14.45 -2.43
C ARG A 218 -8.78 -14.17 -2.08
N HIS A 219 -9.47 -15.17 -1.54
CA HIS A 219 -10.87 -15.04 -1.14
C HIS A 219 -11.08 -14.01 -0.01
N ARG A 220 -10.08 -13.79 0.85
CA ARG A 220 -10.11 -12.81 1.94
C ARG A 220 -9.53 -11.46 1.53
N THR A 221 -8.48 -11.47 0.69
CA THR A 221 -7.84 -10.23 0.22
C THR A 221 -8.65 -9.52 -0.85
N GLY A 222 -9.39 -10.28 -1.67
CA GLY A 222 -10.26 -9.77 -2.74
C GLY A 222 -11.56 -9.13 -2.27
N ILE A 223 -11.89 -9.18 -0.98
CA ILE A 223 -13.10 -8.56 -0.43
C ILE A 223 -13.06 -7.05 -0.67
N GLY A 224 -14.07 -6.51 -1.35
CA GLY A 224 -14.12 -5.09 -1.71
C GLY A 224 -13.12 -4.69 -2.80
N GLN A 225 -12.68 -5.63 -3.65
CA GLN A 225 -11.97 -5.35 -4.89
C GLN A 225 -12.80 -5.79 -6.10
N THR A 226 -12.64 -5.09 -7.20
CA THR A 226 -13.06 -5.55 -8.52
C THR A 226 -12.14 -6.67 -9.01
N ALA A 227 -12.62 -7.48 -9.95
CA ALA A 227 -11.80 -8.51 -10.59
C ALA A 227 -10.57 -7.92 -11.30
N LEU A 228 -10.71 -6.73 -11.89
CA LEU A 228 -9.60 -6.04 -12.55
C LEU A 228 -8.50 -5.62 -11.57
N GLU A 229 -8.87 -5.08 -10.40
CA GLU A 229 -7.89 -4.70 -9.37
C GLU A 229 -7.11 -5.92 -8.87
N GLN A 230 -7.80 -7.04 -8.62
CA GLN A 230 -7.16 -8.30 -8.22
C GLN A 230 -6.18 -8.80 -9.29
N GLN A 231 -6.56 -8.72 -10.56
CA GLN A 231 -5.70 -9.13 -11.68
C GLN A 231 -4.47 -8.23 -11.80
N LEU A 232 -4.63 -6.91 -11.65
CA LEU A 232 -3.52 -5.95 -11.67
C LEU A 232 -2.57 -6.17 -10.49
N GLU A 233 -3.08 -6.46 -9.29
CA GLU A 233 -2.26 -6.81 -8.12
C GLU A 233 -1.44 -8.08 -8.38
N LEU A 234 -2.07 -9.16 -8.87
CA LEU A 234 -1.37 -10.40 -9.21
C LEU A 234 -0.33 -10.19 -10.33
N TRP A 235 -0.67 -9.43 -11.36
CA TRP A 235 0.26 -9.10 -12.44
C TRP A 235 1.47 -8.32 -11.91
N THR A 236 1.23 -7.33 -11.05
CA THR A 236 2.31 -6.57 -10.41
C THR A 236 3.23 -7.51 -9.62
N ILE A 237 2.68 -8.42 -8.82
CA ILE A 237 3.47 -9.40 -8.07
C ILE A 237 4.27 -10.31 -9.01
N ALA A 238 3.67 -10.77 -10.12
CA ALA A 238 4.33 -11.61 -11.10
C ALA A 238 5.53 -10.94 -11.78
N GLU A 239 5.52 -9.61 -11.93
CA GLU A 239 6.62 -8.85 -12.55
C GLU A 239 7.64 -8.31 -11.53
N THR A 240 7.20 -7.91 -10.32
CA THR A 240 8.04 -7.11 -9.41
C THR A 240 8.44 -7.84 -8.13
N ALA A 241 7.91 -9.03 -7.83
CA ALA A 241 8.34 -9.77 -6.64
C ALA A 241 9.82 -10.19 -6.74
N LYS A 242 10.54 -10.20 -5.61
CA LYS A 242 11.95 -10.66 -5.59
C LYS A 242 12.02 -12.19 -5.54
N GLU A 243 10.99 -12.83 -4.97
CA GLU A 243 10.90 -14.27 -4.75
C GLU A 243 10.28 -14.97 -5.97
N PRO A 244 11.04 -15.87 -6.66
CA PRO A 244 10.52 -16.59 -7.83
C PRO A 244 9.26 -17.42 -7.52
N ALA A 245 9.16 -17.98 -6.31
CA ALA A 245 7.99 -18.74 -5.86
C ALA A 245 6.71 -17.90 -5.83
N LEU A 246 6.81 -16.62 -5.43
CA LEU A 246 5.67 -15.70 -5.43
C LEU A 246 5.31 -15.26 -6.84
N GLN A 247 6.31 -14.98 -7.69
CA GLN A 247 6.07 -14.65 -9.10
C GLN A 247 5.34 -15.79 -9.81
N ALA A 248 5.83 -17.02 -9.64
CA ALA A 248 5.21 -18.22 -10.21
C ALA A 248 3.79 -18.41 -9.68
N MET A 249 3.58 -18.34 -8.36
CA MET A 249 2.24 -18.54 -7.82
C MET A 249 1.26 -17.45 -8.29
N ALA A 250 1.69 -16.19 -8.43
CA ALA A 250 0.85 -15.13 -9.00
C ALA A 250 0.44 -15.42 -10.45
N LEU A 251 1.37 -15.90 -11.29
CA LEU A 251 1.06 -16.35 -12.66
C LEU A 251 0.09 -17.54 -12.68
N ARG A 252 0.26 -18.50 -11.77
CA ARG A 252 -0.67 -19.62 -11.63
C ARG A 252 -2.09 -19.13 -11.30
N ARG A 253 -2.22 -18.18 -10.36
CA ARG A 253 -3.52 -17.59 -10.00
C ARG A 253 -4.17 -16.84 -11.17
N LEU A 254 -3.40 -16.07 -11.93
CA LEU A 254 -3.88 -15.41 -13.15
C LEU A 254 -4.38 -16.42 -14.19
N ALA A 255 -3.66 -17.55 -14.35
CA ALA A 255 -4.08 -18.61 -15.25
C ALA A 255 -5.38 -19.29 -14.78
N GLU A 256 -5.49 -19.61 -13.50
CA GLU A 256 -6.69 -20.19 -12.88
C GLU A 256 -7.93 -19.28 -13.05
N ASP A 257 -7.76 -17.95 -12.89
CA ASP A 257 -8.82 -16.98 -13.15
C ASP A 257 -9.30 -17.06 -14.60
N ARG A 258 -8.36 -17.07 -15.55
CA ARG A 258 -8.70 -17.16 -16.97
C ARG A 258 -9.37 -18.48 -17.33
N VAL A 259 -8.98 -19.59 -16.70
CA VAL A 259 -9.69 -20.86 -16.87
C VAL A 259 -11.13 -20.76 -16.36
N SER A 260 -11.35 -20.16 -15.19
CA SER A 260 -12.70 -19.99 -14.61
C SER A 260 -13.61 -19.10 -15.47
N GLU A 261 -13.02 -18.16 -16.19
CA GLU A 261 -13.69 -17.27 -17.15
C GLU A 261 -13.85 -17.90 -18.56
N LEU A 262 -13.45 -19.17 -18.74
CA LEU A 262 -13.43 -19.86 -20.04
C LEU A 262 -12.54 -19.17 -21.09
N ARG A 263 -11.47 -18.50 -20.65
CA ARG A 263 -10.47 -17.83 -21.50
C ARG A 263 -9.21 -18.69 -21.60
N HIS A 264 -9.34 -19.85 -22.21
CA HIS A 264 -8.30 -20.88 -22.22
C HIS A 264 -7.00 -20.44 -22.93
N ARG A 265 -7.10 -19.56 -23.95
CA ARG A 265 -5.93 -18.97 -24.61
C ARG A 265 -5.11 -18.05 -23.73
N GLU A 266 -5.77 -17.19 -22.97
CA GLU A 266 -5.09 -16.32 -22.01
C GLU A 266 -4.45 -17.15 -20.88
N ALA A 267 -5.15 -18.19 -20.41
CA ALA A 267 -4.60 -19.12 -19.43
C ALA A 267 -3.35 -19.84 -19.96
N ALA A 268 -3.38 -20.34 -21.20
CA ALA A 268 -2.24 -20.99 -21.84
C ALA A 268 -1.00 -20.09 -21.91
N PHE A 269 -1.18 -18.79 -22.19
CA PHE A 269 -0.08 -17.81 -22.15
C PHE A 269 0.61 -17.77 -20.78
N PHE A 270 -0.16 -17.75 -19.69
CA PHE A 270 0.39 -17.77 -18.34
C PHE A 270 1.10 -19.08 -17.99
N TYR A 271 0.53 -20.23 -18.38
CA TYR A 271 1.18 -21.52 -18.17
C TYR A 271 2.46 -21.68 -18.99
N GLN A 272 2.50 -21.20 -20.23
CA GLN A 272 3.71 -21.20 -21.03
C GLN A 272 4.79 -20.31 -20.40
N ARG A 273 4.41 -19.15 -19.86
CA ARG A 273 5.35 -18.28 -19.13
C ARG A 273 5.86 -18.94 -17.85
N LEU A 274 5.01 -19.68 -17.14
CA LEU A 274 5.39 -20.51 -15.98
C LEU A 274 6.42 -21.56 -16.37
N GLU A 275 6.16 -22.29 -17.45
CA GLU A 275 7.08 -23.31 -17.97
C GLU A 275 8.43 -22.70 -18.35
N GLN A 276 8.44 -21.59 -19.11
CA GLN A 276 9.66 -20.99 -19.61
C GLN A 276 10.55 -20.36 -18.53
N LYS A 277 9.94 -19.69 -17.55
CA LYS A 277 10.68 -18.89 -16.55
C LYS A 277 10.84 -19.59 -15.20
N PHE A 278 9.92 -20.48 -14.83
CA PHE A 278 9.80 -20.97 -13.46
C PHE A 278 9.72 -22.50 -13.36
N GLN A 279 10.11 -23.25 -14.39
CA GLN A 279 10.01 -24.73 -14.43
C GLN A 279 10.55 -25.42 -13.16
N ASN A 280 11.68 -24.93 -12.64
CA ASN A 280 12.41 -25.50 -11.50
C ASN A 280 12.04 -24.85 -10.16
N VAL A 281 10.95 -24.09 -10.09
CA VAL A 281 10.51 -23.42 -8.88
C VAL A 281 9.44 -24.25 -8.17
N THR A 282 9.51 -24.26 -6.85
CA THR A 282 8.45 -24.80 -5.98
C THR A 282 7.54 -23.66 -5.54
N PHE A 283 6.24 -23.83 -5.71
CA PHE A 283 5.23 -22.90 -5.22
C PHE A 283 5.24 -22.83 -3.69
N PRO A 284 4.71 -21.75 -3.08
CA PRO A 284 4.56 -21.65 -1.62
C PRO A 284 3.73 -22.77 -0.96
N ASP A 285 2.89 -23.48 -1.71
CA ASP A 285 2.10 -24.63 -1.23
C ASP A 285 2.89 -25.96 -1.26
N GLY A 286 4.16 -25.94 -1.70
CA GLY A 286 5.05 -27.09 -1.75
C GLY A 286 5.00 -27.88 -3.06
N GLN A 287 4.08 -27.59 -3.97
CA GLN A 287 4.02 -28.25 -5.28
C GLN A 287 5.05 -27.64 -6.25
N SER A 288 5.76 -28.45 -7.03
CA SER A 288 6.64 -27.91 -8.08
C SER A 288 5.85 -27.43 -9.31
N VAL A 289 6.37 -26.41 -10.00
CA VAL A 289 5.78 -25.92 -11.25
C VAL A 289 5.69 -27.04 -12.30
N ALA A 290 6.73 -27.88 -12.41
CA ALA A 290 6.74 -29.01 -13.33
C ALA A 290 5.65 -30.05 -13.02
N GLU A 291 5.46 -30.43 -11.76
CA GLU A 291 4.40 -31.36 -11.34
C GLU A 291 3.02 -30.79 -11.61
N PHE A 292 2.81 -29.50 -11.29
CA PHE A 292 1.56 -28.80 -11.53
C PHE A 292 1.22 -28.73 -13.03
N LEU A 293 2.16 -28.29 -13.87
CA LEU A 293 1.94 -28.20 -15.32
C LEU A 293 1.70 -29.57 -15.94
N LYS A 294 2.42 -30.61 -15.48
CA LYS A 294 2.20 -31.99 -15.94
C LYS A 294 0.77 -32.45 -15.63
N ALA A 295 0.31 -32.26 -14.39
CA ALA A 295 -1.04 -32.63 -13.98
C ALA A 295 -2.13 -31.85 -14.76
N LEU A 296 -1.87 -30.57 -15.07
CA LEU A 296 -2.80 -29.73 -15.82
C LEU A 296 -2.94 -30.16 -17.29
N LEU A 297 -1.84 -30.59 -17.91
CA LEU A 297 -1.80 -30.95 -19.34
C LEU A 297 -2.37 -32.33 -19.65
N ASP A 298 -2.59 -33.17 -18.63
CA ASP A 298 -3.10 -34.53 -18.85
C ASP A 298 -4.61 -34.58 -19.14
N ASP A 299 -5.40 -33.54 -18.84
CA ASP A 299 -6.87 -33.61 -18.99
C ASP A 299 -7.59 -32.26 -19.31
N SER A 300 -6.92 -31.30 -19.97
CA SER A 300 -7.45 -29.94 -20.12
C SER A 300 -7.47 -29.41 -21.56
N PRO A 301 -8.52 -28.65 -21.97
CA PRO A 301 -8.53 -27.89 -23.23
C PRO A 301 -7.32 -26.94 -23.37
N ILE A 302 -6.69 -26.60 -22.25
CA ILE A 302 -5.45 -25.82 -22.19
C ILE A 302 -4.31 -26.53 -22.93
N ARG A 303 -4.21 -27.86 -22.87
CA ARG A 303 -3.19 -28.64 -23.60
C ARG A 303 -3.28 -28.41 -25.11
N THR A 304 -4.50 -28.46 -25.64
CA THR A 304 -4.77 -28.25 -27.08
C THR A 304 -4.29 -26.86 -27.50
N VAL A 305 -4.60 -25.82 -26.72
CA VAL A 305 -4.14 -24.45 -27.01
C VAL A 305 -2.63 -24.30 -26.91
N SER A 306 -2.03 -24.81 -25.83
CA SER A 306 -0.59 -24.68 -25.59
C SER A 306 0.26 -25.35 -26.68
N GLN A 307 -0.29 -26.38 -27.35
CA GLN A 307 0.32 -27.03 -28.50
C GLN A 307 0.01 -26.36 -29.85
N GLY A 308 -0.60 -25.17 -29.84
CA GLY A 308 -0.98 -24.44 -31.05
C GLY A 308 -2.24 -24.97 -31.73
N GLY A 309 -3.00 -25.84 -31.06
CA GLY A 309 -4.28 -26.34 -31.54
C GLY A 309 -5.38 -25.29 -31.41
N GLU A 310 -6.26 -25.23 -32.42
CA GLU A 310 -7.47 -24.41 -32.34
C GLU A 310 -8.49 -25.08 -31.40
N LEU A 311 -8.99 -24.32 -30.41
CA LEU A 311 -10.17 -24.70 -29.60
C LEU A 311 -11.48 -24.58 -30.38
N TRP A 312 -11.40 -24.00 -31.57
CA TRP A 312 -12.56 -23.84 -32.42
C TRP A 312 -12.96 -25.23 -32.94
N PRO A 313 -14.25 -25.60 -32.88
CA PRO A 313 -14.67 -26.91 -33.37
C PRO A 313 -14.29 -27.02 -34.85
N SER A 314 -13.50 -28.04 -35.18
CA SER A 314 -13.13 -28.38 -36.57
C SER A 314 -14.34 -28.81 -37.41
N THR A 315 -15.45 -29.09 -36.74
CA THR A 315 -16.74 -29.45 -37.32
C THR A 315 -17.66 -28.25 -37.34
N LYS A 316 -18.29 -28.03 -38.50
CA LYS A 316 -19.29 -26.98 -38.69
C LYS A 316 -20.40 -27.13 -37.62
N PRO A 317 -20.72 -26.07 -36.85
CA PRO A 317 -21.78 -26.14 -35.86
C PRO A 317 -23.10 -26.52 -36.54
N GLN A 318 -23.83 -27.47 -35.94
CA GLN A 318 -25.17 -27.84 -36.38
C GLN A 318 -26.19 -26.98 -35.64
N VAL A 319 -27.16 -26.45 -36.38
CA VAL A 319 -28.27 -25.70 -35.79
C VAL A 319 -29.42 -26.66 -35.57
N THR A 320 -29.82 -26.84 -34.32
CA THR A 320 -31.03 -27.57 -33.93
C THR A 320 -32.11 -26.60 -33.48
N GLN A 321 -33.34 -26.78 -33.98
CA GLN A 321 -34.47 -25.92 -33.62
C GLN A 321 -35.21 -26.54 -32.42
N GLU A 322 -35.06 -25.97 -31.23
CA GLU A 322 -35.94 -26.29 -30.11
C GLU A 322 -37.24 -25.49 -30.24
N LYS A 323 -38.39 -26.18 -30.29
CA LYS A 323 -39.70 -25.53 -30.16
C LYS A 323 -39.92 -25.06 -28.72
N ARG A 324 -39.26 -23.98 -28.29
CA ARG A 324 -39.65 -23.29 -27.05
C ARG A 324 -40.84 -22.38 -27.33
N GLY A 325 -41.92 -22.63 -26.62
CA GLY A 325 -43.12 -21.81 -26.68
C GLY A 325 -42.84 -20.38 -26.20
N ARG A 326 -43.28 -19.41 -27.02
CA ARG A 326 -43.57 -17.99 -26.76
C ARG A 326 -42.45 -16.94 -27.00
N LYS A 327 -42.68 -16.19 -28.10
CA LYS A 327 -42.79 -14.72 -28.24
C LYS A 327 -41.65 -13.76 -27.83
N HIS A 328 -40.52 -14.20 -27.32
CA HIS A 328 -39.39 -13.30 -27.08
C HIS A 328 -38.18 -13.68 -27.92
N ALA A 329 -37.45 -12.66 -28.38
CA ALA A 329 -36.36 -12.74 -29.34
C ALA A 329 -35.45 -13.96 -29.09
N ASN A 330 -35.12 -14.68 -30.16
CA ASN A 330 -34.15 -15.77 -30.12
C ASN A 330 -32.78 -15.19 -29.78
N LEU A 331 -32.35 -15.31 -28.52
CA LEU A 331 -31.01 -14.99 -28.06
C LEU A 331 -30.15 -16.25 -28.24
N PHE A 332 -29.16 -16.18 -29.12
CA PHE A 332 -28.12 -17.20 -29.27
C PHE A 332 -26.84 -16.68 -28.61
N PRO A 333 -26.53 -17.05 -27.36
CA PRO A 333 -25.25 -16.69 -26.76
C PRO A 333 -24.13 -17.43 -27.49
N VAL A 334 -23.25 -16.68 -28.15
CA VAL A 334 -22.02 -17.22 -28.75
C VAL A 334 -20.85 -16.74 -27.88
N PRO A 335 -20.18 -17.63 -27.14
CA PRO A 335 -18.98 -17.25 -26.40
C PRO A 335 -17.85 -16.94 -27.37
N VAL A 336 -17.18 -15.80 -27.17
CA VAL A 336 -16.06 -15.34 -27.98
C VAL A 336 -14.84 -15.18 -27.07
N GLU A 337 -13.72 -15.84 -27.42
CA GLU A 337 -12.44 -15.68 -26.74
C GLU A 337 -11.55 -14.65 -27.47
N SER A 338 -11.06 -13.63 -26.75
CA SER A 338 -10.10 -12.63 -27.23
C SER A 338 -8.65 -12.98 -26.84
N LEU A 339 -7.66 -12.51 -27.60
CA LEU A 339 -6.23 -12.67 -27.27
C LEU A 339 -5.75 -11.65 -26.20
N PRO A 340 -4.74 -11.97 -25.37
CA PRO A 340 -4.10 -10.98 -24.50
C PRO A 340 -3.47 -9.84 -25.33
N GLY A 341 -3.75 -8.58 -24.97
CA GLY A 341 -3.29 -7.39 -25.71
C GLY A 341 -4.22 -6.95 -26.86
N SER A 342 -5.32 -7.68 -27.11
CA SER A 342 -6.30 -7.30 -28.11
C SER A 342 -7.41 -6.40 -27.52
N LEU A 343 -7.10 -5.11 -27.29
CA LEU A 343 -8.13 -4.09 -27.02
C LEU A 343 -9.03 -3.79 -28.25
N GLY A 344 -9.08 -4.67 -29.25
CA GLY A 344 -9.82 -4.46 -30.49
C GLY A 344 -9.89 -5.67 -31.44
N GLN A 345 -9.69 -6.90 -30.96
CA GLN A 345 -10.07 -8.08 -31.75
C GLN A 345 -11.52 -8.45 -31.43
N GLU A 346 -12.42 -7.73 -32.07
CA GLU A 346 -13.84 -8.01 -32.05
C GLU A 346 -14.10 -9.25 -32.92
N LEU A 347 -14.99 -10.14 -32.44
CA LEU A 347 -15.60 -11.12 -33.30
C LEU A 347 -16.79 -10.43 -33.96
N ASP A 348 -16.69 -10.23 -35.26
CA ASP A 348 -17.76 -9.62 -36.02
C ASP A 348 -18.83 -10.68 -36.29
N VAL A 349 -19.98 -10.51 -35.64
CA VAL A 349 -21.18 -11.30 -35.93
C VAL A 349 -22.09 -10.47 -36.82
N TRP A 350 -22.19 -10.87 -38.09
CA TRP A 350 -23.09 -10.23 -39.04
C TRP A 350 -24.33 -11.10 -39.21
N LEU A 351 -25.50 -10.56 -38.88
CA LEU A 351 -26.77 -11.13 -39.32
C LEU A 351 -27.07 -10.60 -40.73
N ASN A 352 -27.19 -11.48 -41.71
CA ASN A 352 -27.79 -11.17 -42.99
C ASN A 352 -29.29 -11.52 -42.93
N PRO A 353 -30.18 -10.55 -42.65
CA PRO A 353 -31.60 -10.81 -42.44
C PRO A 353 -32.30 -11.29 -43.72
N PHE A 354 -31.80 -10.94 -44.90
CA PHE A 354 -32.41 -11.33 -46.18
C PHE A 354 -32.14 -12.78 -46.56
N GLN A 355 -31.01 -13.33 -46.10
CA GLN A 355 -30.62 -14.70 -46.41
C GLN A 355 -30.80 -15.64 -45.21
N GLY A 356 -31.20 -15.11 -44.05
CA GLY A 356 -31.25 -15.86 -42.80
C GLY A 356 -29.88 -16.46 -42.47
N ARG A 357 -28.79 -15.69 -42.61
CA ARG A 357 -27.43 -16.19 -42.34
C ARG A 357 -26.77 -15.43 -41.22
N LEU A 358 -26.13 -16.14 -40.30
CA LEU A 358 -25.15 -15.56 -39.37
C LEU A 358 -23.76 -15.80 -39.94
N ARG A 359 -23.00 -14.73 -40.11
CA ARG A 359 -21.60 -14.78 -40.50
C ARG A 359 -20.73 -14.41 -39.30
N PHE A 360 -19.72 -15.23 -39.06
CA PHE A 360 -18.70 -15.02 -38.04
C PHE A 360 -17.38 -14.75 -38.76
N SER A 361 -16.73 -13.63 -38.43
CA SER A 361 -15.39 -13.26 -38.90
C SER A 361 -14.62 -12.51 -37.81
N GLY A 362 -13.30 -12.36 -37.97
CA GLY A 362 -12.44 -11.67 -37.01
C GLY A 362 -11.58 -12.63 -36.18
N ALA A 363 -11.02 -12.14 -35.06
CA ALA A 363 -10.20 -12.92 -34.12
C ALA A 363 -9.08 -13.79 -34.75
N ASN A 364 -8.42 -13.28 -35.80
CA ASN A 364 -7.37 -13.97 -36.57
C ASN A 364 -7.83 -15.27 -37.29
N GLN A 365 -9.12 -15.46 -37.54
CA GLN A 365 -9.64 -16.55 -38.36
C GLN A 365 -9.07 -16.50 -39.80
N ARG A 366 -8.68 -17.67 -40.34
CA ARG A 366 -8.54 -17.84 -41.81
C ARG A 366 -9.91 -18.13 -42.42
N GLY A 367 -10.60 -17.09 -42.89
CA GLY A 367 -11.89 -17.18 -43.57
C GLY A 367 -13.07 -16.68 -42.74
N SER A 368 -14.28 -17.12 -43.06
CA SER A 368 -15.50 -16.81 -42.31
C SER A 368 -16.39 -18.03 -42.22
N TRP A 369 -17.12 -18.17 -41.11
CA TRP A 369 -18.17 -19.18 -41.02
C TRP A 369 -19.52 -18.58 -41.37
N GLU A 370 -20.32 -19.33 -42.13
CA GLU A 370 -21.71 -18.99 -42.41
C GLU A 370 -22.63 -20.09 -41.86
N LEU A 371 -23.54 -19.69 -40.99
CA LEU A 371 -24.62 -20.50 -40.48
C LEU A 371 -25.92 -20.06 -41.14
N VAL A 372 -26.61 -20.99 -41.80
CA VAL A 372 -27.98 -20.76 -42.28
C VAL A 372 -28.91 -20.96 -41.08
N LEU A 373 -29.60 -19.90 -40.69
CA LEU A 373 -30.64 -19.94 -39.69
C LEU A 373 -31.87 -20.66 -40.25
N PRO A 374 -32.52 -21.53 -39.45
CA PRO A 374 -33.81 -22.10 -39.82
C PRO A 374 -34.83 -20.98 -40.01
N LYS A 375 -35.68 -21.13 -41.03
CA LYS A 375 -36.79 -20.21 -41.29
C LYS A 375 -37.91 -20.35 -40.27
#